data_AF-A0A7R9VPQ8-F1
#
_entry.id   AF-A0A7R9VPQ8-F1
#
_cell.length_a   1.000
_cell.length_b   1.000
_cell.length_c   1.000
_cell.angle_alpha   90.00
_cell.angle_beta   90.00
_cell.angle_gamma   90.00
#
_symmetry.space_group_name_H-M   'P 1'
#
loop_
_entity.id
_entity.type
_entity.pdbx_description
1 polymer ?
#
loop_
_entity_poly.entity_id
_entity_poly.type
_entity_poly.pdbx_seq_one_letter_code
_entity_poly.pdbx_strand_id
1 'polypeptide(L)'
;SVASMSTARSGSAAAAVGDTIFVFGGNDSGGKFLASTEAYDVRTRSWSPVAPMSTERYGCAAAAVGDTIFVFGGNDSGGKFLASTEAYDVRTRSWSPVAPMSTERY
;
A
#
# COMPACT_ATOMS: atom_id res chain seq x y z
N SER A 1 -24.22 3.76 4.46
CA SER A 1 -22.91 3.46 5.08
C SER A 1 -21.85 3.47 3.99
N VAL A 2 -20.59 3.74 4.34
CA VAL A 2 -19.44 3.55 3.43
C VAL A 2 -19.10 2.05 3.43
N ALA A 3 -18.75 1.48 2.27
CA ALA A 3 -18.35 0.08 2.20
C ALA A 3 -17.10 -0.16 3.05
N SER A 4 -17.03 -1.32 3.71
CA SER A 4 -15.84 -1.76 4.44
C SER A 4 -14.82 -2.39 3.49
N MET A 5 -13.54 -2.24 3.81
CA MET A 5 -12.49 -3.06 3.20
C MET A 5 -12.73 -4.55 3.46
N SER A 6 -12.21 -5.39 2.57
CA SER A 6 -12.24 -6.85 2.70
C SER A 6 -11.27 -7.35 3.77
N THR A 7 -10.17 -6.64 3.98
CA THR A 7 -9.17 -6.94 5.00
C THR A 7 -9.16 -5.84 6.05
N ALA A 8 -9.46 -6.19 7.30
CA ALA A 8 -9.20 -5.30 8.43
C ALA A 8 -7.69 -5.06 8.53
N ARG A 9 -7.27 -3.81 8.68
CA ARG A 9 -5.84 -3.46 8.67
C ARG A 9 -5.51 -2.32 9.63
N SER A 10 -4.38 -2.43 10.33
CA SER A 10 -3.75 -1.35 11.12
C SER A 10 -2.34 -1.07 10.61
N GLY A 11 -1.81 0.14 10.83
CA GLY A 11 -0.48 0.55 10.33
C GLY A 11 -0.35 0.53 8.81
N SER A 12 -1.46 0.72 8.09
CA SER A 12 -1.48 0.80 6.62
C SER A 12 -1.16 2.21 6.15
N ALA A 13 -0.67 2.33 4.91
CA ALA A 13 -0.51 3.61 4.23
C ALA A 13 -1.67 3.84 3.26
N ALA A 14 -1.96 5.11 2.94
CA ALA A 14 -2.95 5.45 1.92
C ALA A 14 -2.48 6.58 1.01
N ALA A 15 -2.90 6.54 -0.25
CA ALA A 15 -2.71 7.62 -1.22
C ALA A 15 -3.92 7.68 -2.17
N ALA A 16 -4.16 8.86 -2.76
CA ALA A 16 -5.26 9.05 -3.71
C ALA A 16 -4.72 9.42 -5.10
N VAL A 17 -5.33 8.85 -6.14
CA VAL A 17 -5.12 9.22 -7.54
C VAL A 17 -6.49 9.33 -8.20
N GLY A 18 -6.85 10.53 -8.65
CA GLY A 18 -8.18 10.82 -9.19
C GLY A 18 -9.29 10.52 -8.18
N ASP A 19 -10.30 9.76 -8.63
CA ASP A 19 -11.48 9.34 -7.86
C ASP A 19 -11.23 8.05 -7.05
N THR A 20 -9.97 7.62 -6.88
CA THR A 20 -9.63 6.35 -6.23
C THR A 20 -8.69 6.55 -5.05
N ILE A 21 -9.06 5.99 -3.90
CA ILE A 21 -8.20 5.89 -2.70
C ILE A 21 -7.59 4.50 -2.67
N PHE A 22 -6.28 4.41 -2.53
CA PHE A 22 -5.56 3.16 -2.39
C PHE A 22 -5.05 3.02 -0.96
N VAL A 23 -5.14 1.81 -0.41
CA VAL A 23 -4.65 1.46 0.92
C VAL A 23 -3.70 0.28 0.81
N PHE A 24 -2.53 0.42 1.42
CA PHE A 24 -1.37 -0.46 1.23
C PHE A 24 -0.91 -1.04 2.56
N GLY A 25 -0.63 -2.34 2.57
CA GLY A 25 0.02 -3.00 3.69
C GLY A 25 -0.72 -2.85 5.02
N GLY A 26 0.04 -2.71 6.10
CA GLY A 26 -0.44 -2.85 7.47
C GLY A 26 -0.42 -4.30 7.94
N ASN A 27 -1.15 -4.59 9.02
CA ASN A 27 -1.34 -5.94 9.52
C ASN A 27 -2.83 -6.28 9.70
N ASP A 28 -3.20 -7.55 9.49
CA ASP A 28 -4.56 -8.01 9.73
C ASP A 28 -4.87 -8.22 11.22
N SER A 29 -6.11 -8.61 11.53
CA SER A 29 -6.54 -8.90 12.91
C SER A 29 -5.79 -10.05 13.58
N GLY A 30 -5.11 -10.90 12.80
CA GLY A 30 -4.23 -11.96 13.29
C GLY A 30 -2.78 -11.51 13.48
N GLY A 31 -2.47 -10.24 13.19
CA GLY A 31 -1.12 -9.69 13.28
C GLY A 31 -0.25 -9.99 12.05
N LYS A 32 -0.79 -10.60 10.99
CA LYS A 32 -0.03 -10.90 9.78
C LYS A 32 0.20 -9.62 8.98
N PHE A 33 1.45 -9.35 8.63
CA PHE A 33 1.80 -8.20 7.79
C PHE A 33 1.33 -8.43 6.35
N LEU A 34 0.89 -7.36 5.72
CA LEU A 34 0.19 -7.41 4.44
C LEU A 34 1.07 -6.83 3.33
N ALA A 35 1.13 -7.52 2.20
CA ALA A 35 1.50 -6.96 0.91
C ALA A 35 0.26 -6.54 0.10
N SER A 36 -0.95 -6.84 0.61
CA SER A 36 -2.19 -6.59 -0.10
C SER A 36 -2.49 -5.09 -0.23
N THR A 37 -3.05 -4.75 -1.38
CA THR A 37 -3.52 -3.41 -1.71
C THR A 37 -5.00 -3.45 -2.02
N GLU A 38 -5.77 -2.52 -1.44
CA GLU A 38 -7.19 -2.33 -1.74
C GLU A 38 -7.42 -0.93 -2.26
N ALA A 39 -8.31 -0.81 -3.26
CA ALA A 39 -8.69 0.44 -3.88
C ALA A 39 -10.18 0.72 -3.65
N TYR A 40 -10.50 1.92 -3.18
CA TYR A 40 -11.86 2.44 -3.05
C TYR A 40 -12.15 3.39 -4.19
N ASP A 41 -13.10 3.02 -5.04
CA ASP A 41 -13.65 3.91 -6.06
C ASP A 41 -14.78 4.73 -5.42
N VAL A 42 -14.62 6.07 -5.39
CA VAL A 42 -15.60 6.97 -4.74
C VAL A 42 -16.91 7.08 -5.53
N ARG A 43 -16.91 6.74 -6.83
CA ARG A 43 -18.08 6.80 -7.72
C ARG A 43 -18.96 5.58 -7.51
N THR A 44 -18.36 4.40 -7.45
CA THR A 44 -19.09 3.13 -7.19
C THR A 44 -19.25 2.85 -5.69
N ARG A 45 -18.52 3.59 -4.85
CA ARG A 45 -18.49 3.45 -3.39
C ARG A 45 -18.13 2.05 -2.94
N SER A 46 -17.24 1.37 -3.66
CA SER A 46 -16.85 -0.01 -3.42
C SER A 46 -15.35 -0.16 -3.27
N TRP A 47 -14.95 -1.06 -2.37
CA TRP A 47 -13.57 -1.54 -2.29
C TRP A 47 -13.35 -2.70 -3.27
N SER A 48 -12.15 -2.77 -3.83
CA SER A 48 -11.70 -3.91 -4.64
C SER A 48 -10.22 -4.20 -4.38
N PRO A 49 -9.81 -5.49 -4.38
CA PRO A 49 -8.40 -5.83 -4.34
C PRO A 49 -7.73 -5.42 -5.66
N VAL A 50 -6.50 -4.91 -5.57
CA VAL A 50 -5.63 -4.67 -6.73
C VAL A 50 -4.33 -5.44 -6.56
N ALA A 51 -3.40 -5.33 -7.52
CA ALA A 51 -2.14 -6.04 -7.46
C ALA A 51 -1.43 -5.78 -6.10
N PRO A 52 -0.92 -6.82 -5.42
CA PRO A 52 -0.19 -6.67 -4.17
C PRO A 52 1.24 -6.16 -4.44
N MET A 53 1.83 -5.52 -3.44
CA MET A 53 3.27 -5.24 -3.42
C MET A 53 4.06 -6.56 -3.44
N SER A 54 5.34 -6.48 -3.80
CA SER A 54 6.26 -7.63 -3.70
C SER A 54 6.72 -7.90 -2.27
N THR A 55 6.75 -6.88 -1.42
CA THR A 55 7.16 -6.97 -0.01
C THR A 55 5.97 -6.62 0.89
N GLU A 56 5.70 -7.41 1.93
CA GLU A 56 4.77 -7.01 2.97
C GLU A 56 5.33 -5.88 3.82
N ARG A 57 4.48 -4.94 4.20
CA ARG A 57 4.91 -3.74 4.94
C ARG A 57 3.91 -3.40 6.03
N TYR A 58 4.35 -3.35 7.28
CA TYR A 58 3.62 -2.68 8.36
C TYR A 58 4.25 -1.29 8.59
N GLY A 59 3.43 -0.29 8.94
CA GLY A 59 3.82 1.11 9.15
C GLY A 59 4.63 1.75 8.02
N CYS A 60 4.29 1.44 6.77
CA CYS A 60 4.88 2.12 5.62
C CYS A 60 4.28 3.51 5.40
N ALA A 61 4.90 4.28 4.51
CA ALA A 61 4.39 5.54 4.00
C ALA A 61 4.09 5.44 2.50
N ALA A 62 3.16 6.27 2.02
CA ALA A 62 2.78 6.33 0.61
C ALA A 62 2.66 7.77 0.12
N ALA A 63 3.04 8.02 -1.14
CA ALA A 63 2.86 9.31 -1.80
C ALA A 63 2.53 9.13 -3.29
N ALA A 64 1.60 9.93 -3.81
CA ALA A 64 1.25 9.93 -5.22
C ALA A 64 1.97 11.06 -5.97
N VAL A 65 2.50 10.75 -7.15
CA VAL A 65 3.07 11.71 -8.10
C VAL A 65 2.54 11.36 -9.50
N GLY A 66 1.63 12.19 -10.02
CA GLY A 66 0.92 11.87 -11.26
C GLY A 66 0.09 10.58 -11.13
N ASP A 67 0.26 9.66 -12.08
CA ASP A 67 -0.43 8.35 -12.10
C ASP A 67 0.37 7.25 -11.36
N THR A 68 1.41 7.62 -10.60
CA THR A 68 2.27 6.68 -9.87
C THR A 68 2.18 6.89 -8.37
N ILE A 69 2.00 5.81 -7.61
CA ILE A 69 2.01 5.81 -6.15
C ILE A 69 3.27 5.12 -5.65
N PHE A 70 4.07 5.81 -4.86
CA PHE A 70 5.27 5.27 -4.23
C PHE A 70 4.92 4.82 -2.82
N VAL A 71 5.30 3.59 -2.46
CA VAL A 71 5.23 3.06 -1.10
C VAL A 71 6.62 2.71 -0.63
N PHE A 72 7.01 3.23 0.53
CA PHE A 72 8.38 3.18 1.03
C PHE A 72 8.41 2.98 2.54
N GLY A 73 9.52 2.41 3.01
CA GLY A 73 9.74 2.13 4.43
C GLY A 73 8.84 1.03 4.96
N GLY A 74 8.64 1.07 6.27
CA GLY A 74 7.93 0.07 7.05
C GLY A 74 8.84 -1.04 7.55
N ASN A 75 8.23 -2.08 8.10
CA ASN A 75 8.90 -3.30 8.53
C ASN A 75 8.27 -4.53 7.88
N ASP A 76 9.12 -5.52 7.60
CA ASP A 76 8.69 -6.83 7.12
C ASP A 76 8.35 -7.79 8.27
N SER A 77 7.80 -8.96 7.93
CA SER A 77 7.44 -9.97 8.92
C SER A 77 8.64 -10.57 9.67
N GLY A 78 9.87 -10.35 9.17
CA GLY A 78 11.12 -10.71 9.84
C GLY A 78 11.59 -9.68 10.87
N GLY A 79 10.89 -8.56 11.03
CA GLY A 79 11.23 -7.49 11.96
C GLY A 79 12.30 -6.52 11.42
N LYS A 80 12.65 -6.62 10.13
CA LYS A 80 13.63 -5.74 9.50
C LYS A 80 12.96 -4.44 9.05
N PHE A 81 13.61 -3.30 9.31
CA PHE A 81 13.20 -2.03 8.73
C PHE A 81 13.55 -1.98 7.24
N LEU A 82 12.69 -1.35 6.46
CA LEU A 82 12.83 -1.34 5.01
C LEU A 82 13.39 0.01 4.54
N ALA A 83 14.40 -0.05 3.69
CA ALA A 83 14.77 1.08 2.83
C ALA A 83 14.13 0.97 1.44
N SER A 84 13.54 -0.19 1.10
CA SER A 84 12.97 -0.44 -0.21
C SER A 84 11.78 0.47 -0.50
N THR A 85 11.67 0.86 -1.78
CA THR A 85 10.55 1.63 -2.32
C THR A 85 9.98 0.87 -3.51
N GLU A 86 8.67 0.81 -3.59
CA GLU A 86 7.94 0.22 -4.71
C GLU A 86 6.98 1.27 -5.29
N ALA A 87 6.87 1.28 -6.62
CA ALA A 87 6.00 2.18 -7.36
C ALA A 87 4.84 1.39 -7.98
N TYR A 88 3.61 1.82 -7.73
CA TYR A 88 2.41 1.34 -8.36
C TYR A 88 1.99 2.30 -9.48
N ASP A 89 2.01 1.83 -10.72
CA ASP A 89 1.45 2.56 -11.84
C ASP A 89 -0.05 2.25 -11.94
N VAL A 90 -0.89 3.28 -11.78
CA VAL A 90 -2.35 3.14 -11.77
C VAL A 90 -2.91 2.76 -13.15
N ARG A 91 -2.20 3.11 -14.23
CA ARG A 91 -2.62 2.85 -15.61
C ARG A 91 -2.38 1.39 -15.97
N THR A 92 -1.21 0.86 -15.64
CA THR A 92 -0.84 -0.54 -15.91
C THR A 92 -1.26 -1.48 -14.79
N ARG A 93 -1.65 -0.94 -13.63
CA ARG A 93 -2.06 -1.66 -12.42
C ARG A 93 -0.99 -2.62 -11.92
N SER A 94 0.28 -2.23 -12.04
CA SER A 94 1.42 -3.08 -11.71
C SER A 94 2.38 -2.37 -10.76
N TRP A 95 3.02 -3.18 -9.92
CA TRP A 95 4.13 -2.73 -9.08
C TRP A 95 5.45 -2.87 -9.79
N SER A 96 6.40 -2.00 -9.46
CA SER A 96 7.79 -2.10 -9.88
C SER A 96 8.70 -1.62 -8.75
N PRO A 97 9.84 -2.30 -8.52
CA PRO A 97 10.85 -1.78 -7.59
C PRO A 97 11.45 -0.50 -8.16
N VAL A 98 11.75 0.46 -7.28
CA VAL A 98 12.47 1.68 -7.64
C VAL A 98 13.64 1.90 -6.69
N ALA A 99 14.41 2.97 -6.89
CA ALA A 99 15.54 3.29 -6.04
C ALA A 99 15.11 3.31 -4.55
N PRO A 100 15.85 2.64 -3.65
CA PRO A 100 15.54 2.64 -2.22
C PRO A 100 15.86 4.00 -1.59
N MET A 101 15.32 4.24 -0.39
CA MET A 101 15.79 5.30 0.49
C MET A 101 17.24 5.04 0.91
N SER A 102 17.97 6.10 1.27
CA SER A 102 19.35 5.99 1.79
C SER A 102 19.46 5.31 3.16
N THR A 103 18.33 5.21 3.88
CA THR A 103 18.26 4.67 5.23
C THR A 103 16.92 3.98 5.42
N GLU A 104 16.94 2.82 6.09
CA GLU A 104 15.73 2.10 6.48
C GLU A 104 14.92 2.89 7.53
N ARG A 105 13.59 2.86 7.42
CA ARG A 105 12.65 3.61 8.30
C ARG A 105 11.32 2.88 8.45
N TYR A 106 10.64 3.10 9.58
CA TYR A 106 9.27 2.70 9.91
C TYR A 106 8.57 3.89 10.57
#